data_AF-D0MG01-F1
#
_entry.id   AF-D0MG01-F1
#
_cell.length_a   1.000
_cell.length_b   1.000
_cell.length_c   1.000
_cell.angle_alpha   90.00
_cell.angle_beta   90.00
_cell.angle_gamma   90.00
#
_symmetry.space_group_name_H-M   'P 1'
#
loop_
_entity.id
_entity.type
_entity.pdbx_description
1 polymer ?
#
loop_
_entity_poly.entity_id
_entity_poly.type
_entity_poly.pdbx_seq_one_letter_code
_entity_poly.pdbx_strand_id
1 'polypeptide(L)'
;MAHTVSWQDLVDYLAGEASEAVQRRVEQWLEADAQHRALFRSLQQLWEAAGAAGNEDPAWLEAQWQALLKKMRTRGLPLPEMPARKAERRCRCS
;
A
#
# COMPACT_ATOMS: atom_id res chain seq x y z
N MET A 1 -3.24 -11.71 21.00
CA MET A 1 -2.50 -10.55 20.46
C MET A 1 -3.14 -10.24 19.12
N ALA A 2 -3.83 -9.11 18.97
CA ALA A 2 -4.46 -8.76 17.70
C ALA A 2 -3.34 -8.47 16.69
N HIS A 3 -3.12 -9.38 15.75
CA HIS A 3 -2.14 -9.19 14.70
C HIS A 3 -2.69 -8.17 13.72
N THR A 4 -2.34 -6.90 13.93
CA THR A 4 -2.73 -5.80 13.03
C THR A 4 -2.11 -6.05 11.66
N VAL A 5 -2.94 -6.14 10.61
CA VAL A 5 -2.48 -6.18 9.23
C VAL A 5 -1.79 -4.87 8.91
N SER A 6 -0.53 -4.94 8.49
CA SER A 6 0.24 -3.78 8.07
C SER A 6 0.07 -3.53 6.58
N TRP A 7 0.39 -2.33 6.12
CA TRP A 7 0.36 -2.02 4.69
C TRP A 7 1.27 -2.93 3.87
N GLN A 8 2.46 -3.24 4.41
CA GLN A 8 3.43 -4.12 3.77
C GLN A 8 2.79 -5.49 3.47
N ASP A 9 2.05 -6.07 4.43
CA ASP A 9 1.32 -7.32 4.25
C ASP A 9 0.33 -7.27 3.06
N LEU A 10 -0.35 -6.13 2.86
CA LEU A 10 -1.30 -5.94 1.76
C LEU A 10 -0.59 -5.82 0.40
N VAL A 11 0.58 -5.18 0.37
CA VAL A 11 1.40 -5.03 -0.83
C VAL A 11 2.02 -6.36 -1.21
N ASP A 12 2.65 -7.07 -0.26
CA ASP A 12 3.18 -8.41 -0.47
C ASP A 12 2.09 -9.38 -0.97
N TYR A 13 0.86 -9.24 -0.45
CA TYR A 13 -0.28 -10.04 -0.89
C TYR A 13 -0.64 -9.77 -2.36
N LEU A 14 -0.63 -8.51 -2.80
CA LEU A 14 -0.91 -8.14 -4.19
C LEU A 14 0.25 -8.44 -5.14
N ALA A 15 1.49 -8.37 -4.66
CA ALA A 15 2.68 -8.75 -5.41
C ALA A 15 2.80 -10.28 -5.60
N GLY A 16 2.04 -11.06 -4.82
CA GLY A 16 2.18 -12.51 -4.76
C GLY A 16 3.41 -12.99 -3.97
N GLU A 17 4.10 -12.07 -3.28
CA GLU A 17 5.26 -12.35 -2.43
C GLU A 17 4.88 -12.64 -0.96
N ALA A 18 3.58 -12.51 -0.62
CA ALA A 18 3.08 -12.83 0.71
C ALA A 18 3.19 -14.32 1.03
N SER A 19 3.80 -14.60 2.18
CA SER A 19 3.78 -15.93 2.80
C SER A 19 2.35 -16.34 3.20
N GLU A 20 2.08 -17.65 3.32
CA GLU A 20 0.78 -18.19 3.73
C GLU A 20 0.25 -17.61 5.05
N ALA A 21 1.16 -17.29 5.98
CA ALA A 21 0.82 -16.66 7.25
C ALA A 21 0.36 -15.20 7.10
N VAL A 22 0.82 -14.50 6.06
CA VAL A 22 0.42 -13.13 5.72
C VAL A 22 -0.92 -13.16 4.98
N GLN A 23 -1.08 -14.08 4.02
CA GLN A 23 -2.33 -14.29 3.29
C GLN A 23 -3.50 -14.51 4.26
N ARG A 24 -3.37 -15.45 5.20
CA ARG A 24 -4.42 -15.71 6.18
C ARG A 24 -4.75 -14.52 7.08
N ARG A 25 -3.78 -13.64 7.38
CA ARG A 25 -4.05 -12.42 8.17
C ARG A 25 -4.81 -11.40 7.36
N VAL A 26 -4.41 -11.19 6.11
CA VAL A 26 -5.10 -10.28 5.17
C VAL A 26 -6.54 -10.76 4.96
N GLU A 27 -6.75 -12.06 4.73
CA GLU A 27 -8.09 -12.64 4.58
C GLU A 27 -8.95 -12.43 5.83
N GLN A 28 -8.42 -12.73 7.02
CA GLN A 28 -9.14 -12.47 8.28
C GLN A 28 -9.48 -11.00 8.49
N TRP A 29 -8.58 -10.09 8.11
CA TRP A 29 -8.83 -8.65 8.18
C TRP A 29 -9.88 -8.18 7.17
N LEU A 30 -9.90 -8.75 5.97
CA LEU A 30 -10.93 -8.51 4.95
C LEU A 30 -12.29 -9.09 5.38
N GLU A 31 -12.32 -10.20 6.09
CA GLU A 31 -13.55 -10.78 6.62
C GLU A 31 -14.08 -10.02 7.83
N ALA A 32 -13.19 -9.40 8.62
CA ALA A 32 -13.56 -8.68 9.83
C ALA A 32 -14.43 -7.43 9.57
N ASP A 33 -14.24 -6.72 8.45
CA ASP A 33 -15.00 -5.50 8.16
C ASP A 33 -15.19 -5.23 6.65
N ALA A 34 -16.40 -4.82 6.26
CA ALA A 34 -16.72 -4.46 4.88
C ALA A 34 -15.92 -3.23 4.40
N GLN A 35 -15.53 -2.33 5.30
CA GLN A 35 -14.69 -1.17 4.99
C GLN A 35 -13.25 -1.57 4.66
N HIS A 36 -12.75 -2.67 5.22
CA HIS A 36 -11.44 -3.25 4.88
C HIS A 36 -11.45 -3.80 3.45
N ARG A 37 -12.52 -4.51 3.07
CA ARG A 37 -12.72 -4.97 1.68
C ARG A 37 -12.75 -3.81 0.69
N ALA A 38 -13.45 -2.72 1.02
CA ALA A 38 -13.50 -1.54 0.17
C ALA A 38 -12.13 -0.87 0.00
N LEU A 39 -11.31 -0.85 1.07
CA LEU A 39 -9.94 -0.33 1.03
C LEU A 39 -9.06 -1.20 0.12
N PHE A 40 -9.08 -2.51 0.36
CA PHE A 40 -8.28 -3.47 -0.38
C PHE A 40 -8.64 -3.49 -1.87
N ARG A 41 -9.93 -3.40 -2.20
CA ARG A 41 -10.38 -3.26 -3.59
C ARG A 41 -9.82 -1.99 -4.25
N SER A 42 -9.78 -0.87 -3.52
CA SER A 42 -9.19 0.37 -4.05
C SER A 42 -7.70 0.22 -4.30
N LEU A 43 -6.99 -0.50 -3.42
CA LEU A 43 -5.57 -0.80 -3.58
C LEU A 43 -5.31 -1.74 -4.77
N GLN A 44 -6.11 -2.81 -4.89
CA GLN A 44 -6.01 -3.75 -6.00
C GLN A 44 -6.25 -3.06 -7.35
N GLN A 45 -7.27 -2.20 -7.45
CA GLN A 45 -7.51 -1.42 -8.67
C GLN A 45 -6.31 -0.55 -9.04
N LEU A 46 -5.63 0.03 -8.05
CA LEU A 46 -4.41 0.81 -8.28
C LEU A 46 -3.25 -0.04 -8.75
N TRP A 47 -3.10 -1.22 -8.14
CA TRP A 47 -2.06 -2.18 -8.46
C TRP A 47 -2.21 -2.71 -9.89
N GLU A 48 -3.43 -3.05 -10.29
CA GLU A 48 -3.73 -3.49 -11.66
C GLU A 48 -3.52 -2.35 -12.67
N ALA A 49 -3.92 -1.11 -12.34
CA ALA A 49 -3.64 0.05 -13.19
C ALA A 49 -2.13 0.31 -13.34
N ALA A 50 -1.36 0.21 -12.25
CA ALA A 50 0.10 0.33 -12.28
C ALA A 50 0.77 -0.78 -13.10
N GLY A 51 0.28 -2.03 -13.01
CA GLY A 51 0.78 -3.16 -13.78
C GLY A 51 0.39 -3.12 -15.26
N ALA A 52 -0.78 -2.57 -15.57
CA ALA A 52 -1.26 -2.34 -16.93
C ALA A 52 -0.63 -1.10 -17.59
N ALA A 53 -0.03 -0.21 -16.80
CA ALA A 53 0.61 1.03 -17.26
C ALA A 53 1.94 0.77 -17.99
N GLY A 54 1.84 0.18 -19.19
CA GLY A 54 2.80 0.47 -20.26
C GLY A 54 2.59 1.86 -20.88
N ASN A 55 1.49 2.56 -20.55
CA ASN A 55 1.06 3.78 -21.26
C ASN A 55 0.20 4.78 -20.44
N GLU A 56 -0.04 4.57 -19.14
CA GLU A 56 -0.83 5.52 -18.34
C GLU A 56 0.03 6.61 -17.67
N ASP A 57 -0.55 7.80 -17.55
CA ASP A 57 0.09 9.00 -17.03
C ASP A 57 0.55 8.79 -15.57
N PRO A 58 1.85 8.93 -15.27
CA PRO A 58 2.39 8.68 -13.93
C PRO A 58 1.84 9.64 -12.87
N ALA A 59 1.34 10.82 -13.25
CA ALA A 59 0.75 11.76 -12.30
C ALA A 59 -0.65 11.36 -11.85
N TRP A 60 -1.43 10.70 -12.72
CA TRP A 60 -2.72 10.11 -12.33
C TRP A 60 -2.55 8.99 -11.29
N LEU A 61 -1.57 8.11 -11.51
CA LEU A 61 -1.27 7.03 -10.57
C LEU A 61 -0.84 7.58 -9.20
N GLU A 62 0.03 8.59 -9.19
CA GLU A 62 0.46 9.25 -7.95
C GLU A 62 -0.70 9.95 -7.23
N ALA A 63 -1.59 10.63 -7.95
CA ALA A 63 -2.75 11.28 -7.35
C ALA A 63 -3.70 10.28 -6.67
N GLN A 64 -3.96 9.14 -7.33
CA GLN A 64 -4.81 8.09 -6.78
C GLN A 64 -4.15 7.40 -5.58
N TRP A 65 -2.82 7.23 -5.60
CA TRP A 65 -2.06 6.72 -4.46
C TRP A 65 -2.17 7.65 -3.25
N GLN A 66 -1.98 8.96 -3.44
CA GLN A 66 -2.14 9.96 -2.40
C GLN A 66 -3.56 9.97 -1.80
N ALA A 67 -4.59 9.80 -2.64
CA ALA A 67 -5.97 9.69 -2.18
C ALA A 67 -6.20 8.45 -1.29
N LEU A 68 -5.55 7.33 -1.63
CA LEU A 68 -5.62 6.10 -0.84
C LEU A 68 -4.92 6.27 0.52
N LEU A 69 -3.71 6.86 0.55
CA LEU A 69 -2.99 7.17 1.78
C LEU A 69 -3.80 8.09 2.70
N LYS A 70 -4.48 9.09 2.15
CA LYS A 70 -5.36 9.99 2.93
C LYS A 70 -6.54 9.25 3.57
N LYS A 71 -7.15 8.31 2.84
CA LYS A 71 -8.22 7.43 3.38
C LYS A 71 -7.71 6.55 4.51
N MET A 72 -6.52 5.98 4.37
CA MET A 72 -5.91 5.14 5.40
C MET A 72 -5.54 5.92 6.66
N ARG A 73 -4.96 7.12 6.51
CA ARG A 73 -4.63 8.02 7.63
C ARG A 73 -5.87 8.37 8.45
N THR A 74 -7.00 8.58 7.79
CA THR A 74 -8.28 8.88 8.43
C THR A 74 -8.80 7.69 9.26
N ARG A 75 -8.38 6.47 8.93
CA ARG A 75 -8.81 5.21 9.56
C ARG A 75 -7.82 4.66 10.58
N GLY A 76 -6.69 5.34 10.82
CA GLY A 76 -5.69 4.92 11.79
C GLY A 76 -4.85 3.71 11.39
N LEU A 77 -4.83 3.35 10.10
CA LEU A 77 -3.93 2.31 9.59
C LEU A 77 -2.49 2.85 9.50
N PRO A 78 -1.48 2.06 9.89
CA PRO A 78 -0.08 2.44 9.70
C PRO A 78 0.19 2.58 8.20
N LEU A 79 0.55 3.80 7.79
CA LEU A 79 0.92 4.09 6.41
C LEU A 79 2.29 3.48 6.09
N PRO A 80 2.57 3.13 4.83
CA PRO A 80 3.94 2.89 4.41
C PRO A 80 4.77 4.13 4.75
N GLU A 81 5.85 3.94 5.50
CA GLU A 81 6.94 4.90 5.48
C GLU A 81 7.45 4.87 4.04
N MET A 82 7.14 5.91 3.26
CA MET A 82 7.83 6.11 1.98
C MET A 82 9.32 5.97 2.29
N PRO A 83 10.09 5.12 1.57
CA PRO A 83 11.52 5.07 1.78
C PRO A 83 11.97 6.50 1.58
N ALA A 84 12.38 7.16 2.67
CA ALA A 84 12.76 8.55 2.66
C ALA A 84 13.73 8.65 1.50
N ARG A 85 13.34 9.34 0.42
CA ARG A 85 14.18 9.55 -0.77
C ARG A 85 15.53 9.85 -0.17
N LYS A 86 16.50 8.93 -0.35
CA LYS A 86 17.83 9.09 0.23
C LYS A 86 18.20 10.51 -0.12
N ALA A 87 18.22 11.37 0.90
CA ALA A 87 18.67 12.73 0.71
C ALA A 87 20.13 12.53 0.37
N GLU A 88 20.41 12.48 -0.92
CA GLU A 88 21.72 12.59 -1.51
C GLU A 88 22.28 13.90 -0.96
N ARG A 89 22.92 13.81 0.22
CA ARG A 89 23.82 14.84 0.68
C ARG A 89 25.08 14.69 -0.17
N ARG A 90 24.93 15.19 -1.39
CA ARG A 90 26.00 15.66 -2.25
C ARG A 90 26.89 16.58 -1.41
N CYS A 91 28.18 16.24 -1.36
CA CYS A 91 29.36 17.01 -1.00
C CYS A 91 29.20 18.31 -0.19
N ARG A 92 29.95 18.42 0.92
CA ARG A 92 30.61 19.67 1.28
C ARG A 92 32.03 19.37 1.78
N CYS A 93 33.00 19.93 1.05
CA CYS A 93 34.41 19.99 1.41
C CYS A 93 34.62 20.62 2.80
N SER A 94 35.62 20.13 3.53
CA SER A 94 36.45 20.91 4.46
C SER A 94 37.85 20.33 4.43
#